data_AF-A0A7S0FPA0-F1
#
_entry.id   AF-A0A7S0FPA0-F1
#
_cell.length_a   1.000
_cell.length_b   1.000
_cell.length_c   1.000
_cell.angle_alpha   90.00
_cell.angle_beta   90.00
_cell.angle_gamma   90.00
#
_symmetry.space_group_name_H-M   'P 1'
#
loop_
_entity.id
_entity.type
_entity.pdbx_description
1 polymer ?
#
loop_
_entity_poly.entity_id
_entity_poly.type
_entity_poly.pdbx_seq_one_letter_code
_entity_poly.pdbx_strand_id
1 'polypeptide(L)'
;PHRSFGAVIPTVAKNGQDWGDGVFFGTVAMATGSMGYGYSMVDGSFGNGDCDVVVGKAGQQQEGNIDIAVAWFPYAGGFLSGYVAAPVEGQPAAWQEPGSHSPLLPRDAAEVVQWRWGLEVHQGGNHSVLVLPGYSSLDGMLFAVDTDGGMRNNDLNVVSVRPMEDYEGWQIQVHEDFDPTRFQLAPMSQWMFCFVFVPYDGVRNLHAVHVNGVTGLPHRAVGAITVQRISRGRYRLRIQGKGPLDGVFVLQCAARHTVAPGTLNAFISYEWNEHDSSFIAEVRHVSAVPEPVTADDRFPPSDADFFALWMDHHDPPILTAVTVAKEELAMLGTGSASFAPAVGNSGGSSESGGHLGFIGGLFAGVVGTVSAFMLTQAWRRRHEARGAYGFSISSMDEGLAPL
;
A
#
# COMPACT_ATOMS: atom_id res chain seq x y z
N PRO A 1 -2.44 -3.88 11.59
CA PRO A 1 -1.10 -3.45 11.16
C PRO A 1 -0.83 -2.01 11.61
N HIS A 2 0.40 -1.58 11.90
CA HIS A 2 0.65 -0.23 12.42
C HIS A 2 1.66 0.53 11.56
N ARG A 3 1.38 1.80 11.27
CA ARG A 3 2.17 2.66 10.36
C ARG A 3 3.63 2.84 10.77
N SER A 4 4.00 2.61 12.04
CA SER A 4 5.41 2.62 12.47
C SER A 4 6.22 1.36 12.09
N PHE A 5 5.58 0.32 11.54
CA PHE A 5 6.26 -0.94 11.18
C PHE A 5 6.19 -1.31 9.70
N GLY A 6 5.43 -0.57 8.89
CA GLY A 6 5.22 -0.86 7.49
C GLY A 6 4.02 -0.14 6.92
N ALA A 7 3.76 -0.39 5.64
CA ALA A 7 2.69 0.18 4.85
C ALA A 7 1.63 -0.84 4.48
N VAL A 8 0.36 -0.43 4.53
CA VAL A 8 -0.80 -1.24 4.08
C VAL A 8 -1.30 -0.67 2.75
N ILE A 9 -1.39 -1.50 1.71
CA ILE A 9 -1.97 -1.13 0.42
C ILE A 9 -3.17 -2.04 0.13
N PRO A 10 -4.42 -1.55 0.27
CA PRO A 10 -5.61 -2.27 -0.15
C PRO A 10 -5.86 -2.11 -1.66
N THR A 11 -6.64 -3.02 -2.23
CA THR A 11 -7.20 -2.91 -3.58
C THR A 11 -8.54 -3.65 -3.67
N VAL A 12 -9.35 -3.30 -4.66
CA VAL A 12 -10.68 -3.91 -4.86
C VAL A 12 -10.53 -5.20 -5.66
N ALA A 13 -10.96 -6.31 -5.08
CA ALA A 13 -10.83 -7.67 -5.61
C ALA A 13 -12.15 -8.23 -6.16
N LYS A 14 -13.08 -7.33 -6.56
CA LYS A 14 -14.28 -7.68 -7.31
C LYS A 14 -14.71 -6.59 -8.29
N ASN A 15 -15.18 -6.99 -9.48
CA ASN A 15 -15.61 -6.07 -10.52
C ASN A 15 -17.10 -5.75 -10.36
N GLY A 16 -17.38 -4.80 -9.46
CA GLY A 16 -18.73 -4.32 -9.20
C GLY A 16 -19.51 -5.20 -8.22
N GLN A 17 -20.46 -4.60 -7.53
CA GLN A 17 -21.29 -5.25 -6.52
C GLN A 17 -22.69 -4.65 -6.55
N ASP A 18 -23.71 -5.50 -6.37
CA ASP A 18 -25.10 -5.08 -6.25
C ASP A 18 -25.68 -5.62 -4.94
N TRP A 19 -26.35 -4.76 -4.18
CA TRP A 19 -27.04 -5.10 -2.93
C TRP A 19 -28.55 -4.87 -3.00
N GLY A 20 -29.10 -4.67 -4.20
CA GLY A 20 -30.51 -4.33 -4.43
C GLY A 20 -30.78 -2.82 -4.48
N ASP A 21 -29.75 -1.99 -4.33
CA ASP A 21 -29.78 -0.53 -4.50
C ASP A 21 -29.05 -0.07 -5.77
N GLY A 22 -28.63 -1.02 -6.62
CA GLY A 22 -27.94 -0.78 -7.87
C GLY A 22 -26.48 -1.21 -7.82
N VAL A 23 -25.92 -1.47 -9.01
CA VAL A 23 -24.50 -1.84 -9.13
C VAL A 23 -23.62 -0.64 -8.76
N PHE A 24 -22.65 -0.86 -7.89
CA PHE A 24 -21.58 0.08 -7.59
C PHE A 24 -20.21 -0.55 -7.83
N PHE A 25 -19.19 0.30 -7.95
CA PHE A 25 -17.78 -0.11 -7.95
C PHE A 25 -17.07 0.46 -6.73
N GLY A 26 -16.10 -0.28 -6.22
CA GLY A 26 -15.38 0.07 -5.00
C GLY A 26 -14.27 1.09 -5.23
N THR A 27 -14.09 1.99 -4.26
CA THR A 27 -12.84 2.68 -3.96
C THR A 27 -12.36 2.23 -2.58
N VAL A 28 -11.06 2.32 -2.31
CA VAL A 28 -10.48 1.90 -1.04
C VAL A 28 -9.49 2.94 -0.51
N ALA A 29 -9.57 3.18 0.80
CA ALA A 29 -8.57 3.92 1.54
C ALA A 29 -8.15 3.13 2.78
N MET A 30 -7.13 3.62 3.48
CA MET A 30 -6.67 3.02 4.71
C MET A 30 -6.67 4.04 5.84
N ALA A 31 -7.56 3.86 6.81
CA ALA A 31 -7.54 4.69 8.00
C ALA A 31 -6.37 4.27 8.90
N THR A 32 -5.67 5.27 9.46
CA THR A 32 -4.52 5.03 10.35
C THR A 32 -4.88 4.89 11.83
N GLY A 33 -6.09 4.38 12.06
CA GLY A 33 -6.67 3.97 13.32
C GLY A 33 -8.02 3.31 13.01
N SER A 34 -8.51 2.46 13.91
CA SER A 34 -9.81 1.79 13.74
C SER A 34 -10.68 1.93 14.98
N MET A 35 -12.00 2.00 14.77
CA MET A 35 -13.01 1.83 15.82
C MET A 35 -13.40 0.35 16.01
N GLY A 36 -12.97 -0.52 15.09
CA GLY A 36 -13.19 -1.95 15.14
C GLY A 36 -12.23 -2.64 16.09
N TYR A 37 -12.67 -3.78 16.63
CA TYR A 37 -11.84 -4.64 17.46
C TYR A 37 -10.78 -5.35 16.60
N GLY A 38 -9.51 -5.20 16.95
CA GLY A 38 -8.38 -5.71 16.18
C GLY A 38 -7.19 -6.08 17.05
N TYR A 39 -6.25 -6.79 16.43
CA TYR A 39 -4.95 -7.12 17.01
C TYR A 39 -3.95 -5.99 16.73
N SER A 40 -3.31 -5.48 17.78
CA SER A 40 -2.23 -4.49 17.63
C SER A 40 -0.91 -5.19 17.35
N MET A 41 -0.22 -4.77 16.28
CA MET A 41 1.13 -5.29 15.98
C MET A 41 2.22 -4.56 16.78
N VAL A 42 1.86 -3.52 17.52
CA VAL A 42 2.78 -2.74 18.35
C VAL A 42 3.12 -3.50 19.63
N ASP A 43 2.09 -3.96 20.35
CA ASP A 43 2.23 -4.58 21.67
C ASP A 43 1.62 -5.98 21.78
N GLY A 44 0.97 -6.46 20.72
CA GLY A 44 0.33 -7.77 20.68
C GLY A 44 -1.00 -7.87 21.43
N SER A 45 -1.57 -6.74 21.87
CA SER A 45 -2.87 -6.68 22.53
C SER A 45 -4.03 -6.78 21.54
N PHE A 46 -5.23 -7.05 22.06
CA PHE A 46 -6.47 -6.87 21.32
C PHE A 46 -7.27 -5.69 21.90
N GLY A 47 -7.77 -4.83 21.02
CA GLY A 47 -8.46 -3.60 21.39
C GLY A 47 -8.95 -2.90 20.13
N ASN A 48 -8.98 -1.57 20.12
CA ASN A 48 -9.17 -0.83 18.87
C ASN A 48 -8.00 -1.11 17.93
N GLY A 49 -8.29 -1.44 16.67
CA GLY A 49 -7.27 -1.74 15.67
C GLY A 49 -6.37 -0.54 15.37
N ASP A 50 -5.11 -0.84 15.02
CA ASP A 50 -4.10 0.15 14.63
C ASP A 50 -4.36 0.78 13.24
N CYS A 51 -5.17 0.12 12.41
CA CYS A 51 -5.54 0.56 11.06
C CYS A 51 -6.88 -0.04 10.66
N ASP A 52 -7.56 0.60 9.71
CA ASP A 52 -8.79 0.10 9.09
C ASP A 52 -8.70 0.21 7.57
N VAL A 53 -9.45 -0.62 6.85
CA VAL A 53 -9.66 -0.43 5.40
C VAL A 53 -11.07 0.07 5.20
N VAL A 54 -11.18 1.27 4.63
CA VAL A 54 -12.46 1.92 4.38
C VAL A 54 -12.78 1.72 2.90
N VAL A 55 -14.01 1.28 2.62
CA VAL A 55 -14.48 0.94 1.28
C VAL A 55 -15.61 1.88 0.90
N GLY A 56 -15.54 2.44 -0.29
CA GLY A 56 -16.47 3.44 -0.80
C GLY A 56 -17.18 2.95 -2.04
N LYS A 57 -18.40 3.44 -2.23
CA LYS A 57 -19.11 3.35 -3.50
C LYS A 57 -18.67 4.53 -4.35
N ALA A 58 -17.89 4.27 -5.39
CA ALA A 58 -17.36 5.29 -6.28
C ALA A 58 -18.46 6.26 -6.73
N GLY A 59 -18.27 7.56 -6.50
CA GLY A 59 -19.17 8.62 -6.94
C GLY A 59 -20.52 8.66 -6.22
N GLN A 60 -20.60 8.12 -5.00
CA GLN A 60 -21.81 8.10 -4.19
C GLN A 60 -21.64 8.71 -2.79
N GLN A 61 -20.43 9.11 -2.37
CA GLN A 61 -20.17 9.62 -1.02
C GLN A 61 -20.75 8.71 0.08
N GLN A 62 -20.63 7.40 -0.14
CA GLN A 62 -21.23 6.35 0.68
C GLN A 62 -20.23 5.21 0.86
N GLU A 63 -20.22 4.64 2.06
CA GLU A 63 -19.50 3.40 2.31
C GLU A 63 -20.13 2.23 1.54
N GLY A 64 -19.27 1.32 1.09
CA GLY A 64 -19.65 0.07 0.46
C GLY A 64 -19.00 -1.11 1.15
N ASN A 65 -19.42 -2.31 0.80
CA ASN A 65 -18.70 -3.53 1.15
C ASN A 65 -18.64 -4.41 -0.10
N ILE A 66 -17.41 -4.63 -0.52
CA ILE A 66 -17.04 -5.34 -1.73
C ILE A 66 -15.78 -6.13 -1.39
N ASP A 67 -15.54 -7.23 -2.09
CA ASP A 67 -14.35 -8.03 -1.83
C ASP A 67 -13.11 -7.17 -2.11
N ILE A 68 -12.20 -7.14 -1.12
CA ILE A 68 -10.94 -6.42 -1.17
C ILE A 68 -9.78 -7.38 -0.92
N ALA A 69 -8.62 -7.01 -1.45
CA ALA A 69 -7.35 -7.59 -1.08
C ALA A 69 -6.51 -6.55 -0.34
N VAL A 70 -5.66 -7.01 0.58
CA VAL A 70 -4.81 -6.14 1.39
C VAL A 70 -3.39 -6.69 1.41
N ALA A 71 -2.42 -5.88 1.02
CA ALA A 71 -1.01 -6.21 1.08
C ALA A 71 -0.31 -5.41 2.19
N TRP A 72 0.53 -6.09 2.97
CA TRP A 72 1.35 -5.49 4.02
C TRP A 72 2.83 -5.49 3.62
N PHE A 73 3.43 -4.30 3.60
CA PHE A 73 4.85 -4.09 3.27
C PHE A 73 5.60 -3.65 4.53
N PRO A 74 6.17 -4.59 5.31
CA PRO A 74 6.91 -4.24 6.52
C PRO A 74 8.17 -3.46 6.17
N TYR A 75 8.53 -2.45 6.97
CA TYR A 75 9.78 -1.71 6.83
C TYR A 75 11.01 -2.63 6.94
N ALA A 76 10.93 -3.66 7.79
CA ALA A 76 11.95 -4.69 7.89
C ALA A 76 12.11 -5.52 6.60
N GLY A 77 11.13 -5.50 5.71
CA GLY A 77 11.21 -6.09 4.37
C GLY A 77 12.03 -5.26 3.38
N GLY A 78 12.47 -4.05 3.76
CA GLY A 78 13.36 -3.21 2.97
C GLY A 78 12.69 -2.38 1.87
N PHE A 79 11.37 -2.50 1.68
CA PHE A 79 10.66 -1.64 0.73
C PHE A 79 10.71 -0.17 1.17
N LEU A 80 10.88 0.73 0.21
CA LEU A 80 10.78 2.16 0.47
C LEU A 80 9.30 2.52 0.55
N SER A 81 8.85 2.96 1.71
CA SER A 81 7.44 3.27 1.96
C SER A 81 7.30 4.28 3.08
N GLY A 82 6.19 4.99 3.12
CA GLY A 82 5.92 5.97 4.17
C GLY A 82 4.54 6.58 4.11
N TYR A 83 4.14 7.11 5.26
CA TYR A 83 2.85 7.77 5.49
C TYR A 83 3.08 9.27 5.54
N VAL A 84 2.54 9.97 4.55
CA VAL A 84 2.70 11.41 4.36
C VAL A 84 1.50 12.12 4.99
N ALA A 85 1.79 13.15 5.79
CA ALA A 85 0.77 13.99 6.41
C ALA A 85 0.17 14.96 5.40
N ALA A 86 -1.02 15.50 5.70
CA ALA A 86 -1.63 16.51 4.87
C ALA A 86 -0.69 17.73 4.75
N PRO A 87 -0.60 18.34 3.56
CA PRO A 87 0.10 19.60 3.39
C PRO A 87 -0.48 20.70 4.28
N VAL A 88 0.41 21.44 4.94
CA VAL A 88 0.10 22.71 5.59
C VAL A 88 0.72 23.82 4.74
N GLU A 89 -0.07 24.84 4.40
CA GLU A 89 0.41 25.92 3.54
C GLU A 89 1.67 26.58 4.13
N GLY A 90 2.69 26.78 3.28
CA GLY A 90 3.99 27.34 3.67
C GLY A 90 4.89 26.40 4.48
N GLN A 91 4.47 25.17 4.75
CA GLN A 91 5.29 24.15 5.43
C GLN A 91 5.81 23.11 4.44
N PRO A 92 7.01 22.56 4.68
CA PRO A 92 7.50 21.40 3.93
C PRO A 92 6.64 20.16 4.20
N ALA A 93 6.82 19.11 3.38
CA ALA A 93 6.18 17.83 3.63
C ALA A 93 6.62 17.24 4.98
N ALA A 94 5.72 16.49 5.61
CA ALA A 94 5.97 15.83 6.88
C ALA A 94 5.46 14.39 6.83
N TRP A 95 6.12 13.51 7.59
CA TRP A 95 5.58 12.19 7.92
C TRP A 95 4.40 12.35 8.89
N GLN A 96 3.42 11.45 8.84
CA GLN A 96 2.26 11.48 9.75
C GLN A 96 2.65 11.41 11.22
N GLU A 97 3.67 10.62 11.55
CA GLU A 97 4.23 10.57 12.89
C GLU A 97 5.71 10.16 12.84
N PRO A 98 6.47 10.33 13.95
CA PRO A 98 7.81 9.78 14.05
C PRO A 98 7.82 8.27 13.78
N GLY A 99 8.63 7.85 12.80
CA GLY A 99 8.78 6.43 12.45
C GLY A 99 7.73 5.89 11.50
N SER A 100 6.80 6.70 10.96
CA SER A 100 5.84 6.26 9.94
C SER A 100 6.42 6.22 8.52
N HIS A 101 7.69 5.84 8.39
CA HIS A 101 8.37 5.62 7.12
C HIS A 101 9.46 4.57 7.25
N SER A 102 9.85 3.99 6.12
CA SER A 102 10.95 3.04 6.02
C SER A 102 12.25 3.70 6.51
N PRO A 103 13.08 3.00 7.32
CA PRO A 103 14.34 3.54 7.82
C PRO A 103 15.39 3.78 6.71
N LEU A 104 15.11 3.33 5.49
CA LEU A 104 15.92 3.59 4.30
C LEU A 104 15.59 4.92 3.63
N LEU A 105 14.53 5.60 4.04
CA LEU A 105 14.17 6.94 3.58
C LEU A 105 14.75 8.01 4.52
N PRO A 106 15.00 9.23 4.00
CA PRO A 106 15.35 10.38 4.81
C PRO A 106 14.36 10.61 5.96
N ARG A 107 14.88 11.10 7.08
CA ARG A 107 14.07 11.46 8.25
C ARG A 107 13.15 12.65 7.96
N ASP A 108 13.60 13.58 7.12
CA ASP A 108 12.78 14.70 6.66
C ASP A 108 11.99 14.27 5.41
N ALA A 109 10.66 14.31 5.50
CA ALA A 109 9.79 13.97 4.38
C ALA A 109 9.95 14.94 3.21
N ALA A 110 10.41 16.17 3.44
CA ALA A 110 10.64 17.18 2.41
C ALA A 110 11.71 16.77 1.39
N GLU A 111 12.63 15.89 1.77
CA GLU A 111 13.65 15.33 0.88
C GLU A 111 13.07 14.32 -0.12
N VAL A 112 11.87 13.79 0.17
CA VAL A 112 11.20 12.76 -0.63
C VAL A 112 9.96 13.29 -1.32
N VAL A 113 9.19 14.14 -0.65
CA VAL A 113 7.90 14.65 -1.11
C VAL A 113 7.92 16.17 -1.13
N GLN A 114 7.51 16.72 -2.27
CA GLN A 114 7.38 18.17 -2.44
C GLN A 114 5.95 18.52 -2.84
N TRP A 115 5.34 19.42 -2.08
CA TRP A 115 4.03 19.98 -2.43
C TRP A 115 4.17 21.02 -3.55
N ARG A 116 3.28 20.94 -4.53
CA ARG A 116 3.14 21.91 -5.61
C ARG A 116 1.75 22.49 -5.53
N TRP A 117 1.70 23.74 -5.08
CA TRP A 117 0.48 24.53 -4.97
C TRP A 117 0.19 25.17 -6.32
N GLY A 118 -0.94 24.83 -6.91
CA GLY A 118 -1.35 25.30 -8.23
C GLY A 118 -2.87 25.42 -8.30
N LEU A 119 -3.37 26.64 -8.42
CA LEU A 119 -4.82 26.89 -8.54
C LEU A 119 -5.34 26.57 -9.95
N GLU A 120 -4.44 26.50 -10.94
CA GLU A 120 -4.81 26.32 -12.35
C GLU A 120 -4.80 24.84 -12.74
N VAL A 121 -6.00 24.27 -12.88
CA VAL A 121 -6.23 22.88 -13.31
C VAL A 121 -5.55 22.54 -14.63
N HIS A 122 -5.50 23.48 -15.59
CA HIS A 122 -4.84 23.27 -16.88
C HIS A 122 -3.32 23.22 -16.79
N GLN A 123 -2.74 23.66 -15.67
CA GLN A 123 -1.34 23.47 -15.32
C GLN A 123 -1.12 22.24 -14.42
N GLY A 124 -2.16 21.42 -14.23
CA GLY A 124 -2.12 20.18 -13.47
C GLY A 124 -2.66 20.33 -12.05
N GLY A 125 -3.09 21.54 -11.66
CA GLY A 125 -3.61 21.83 -10.33
C GLY A 125 -2.61 21.53 -9.21
N ASN A 126 -3.13 21.44 -7.98
CA ASN A 126 -2.34 20.99 -6.83
C ASN A 126 -1.81 19.57 -7.09
N HIS A 127 -0.56 19.31 -6.76
CA HIS A 127 0.01 17.97 -6.84
C HIS A 127 1.17 17.80 -5.85
N SER A 128 1.57 16.56 -5.61
CA SER A 128 2.86 16.29 -4.98
C SER A 128 3.80 15.63 -5.98
N VAL A 129 5.08 15.90 -5.79
CA VAL A 129 6.17 15.23 -6.49
C VAL A 129 6.88 14.36 -5.47
N LEU A 130 6.97 13.07 -5.76
CA LEU A 130 7.69 12.09 -4.96
C LEU A 130 8.97 11.69 -5.70
N VAL A 131 10.13 11.93 -5.08
CA VAL A 131 11.46 11.57 -5.58
C VAL A 131 12.11 10.65 -4.56
N LEU A 132 12.57 9.47 -5.02
CA LEU A 132 13.22 8.50 -4.15
C LEU A 132 14.74 8.55 -4.36
N PRO A 133 15.54 8.67 -3.29
CA PRO A 133 16.99 8.67 -3.42
C PRO A 133 17.50 7.42 -4.14
N GLY A 134 18.20 7.61 -5.25
CA GLY A 134 18.81 6.53 -6.03
C GLY A 134 17.85 5.75 -6.94
N TYR A 135 16.59 6.19 -7.10
CA TYR A 135 15.62 5.55 -7.98
C TYR A 135 14.90 6.55 -8.87
N SER A 136 14.76 6.18 -10.14
CA SER A 136 13.88 6.82 -11.11
C SER A 136 12.55 6.06 -11.23
N SER A 137 11.57 6.68 -11.88
CA SER A 137 10.29 6.03 -12.21
C SER A 137 10.40 4.91 -13.24
N LEU A 138 11.55 4.72 -13.88
CA LEU A 138 11.84 3.57 -14.75
C LEU A 138 12.28 2.33 -13.95
N ASP A 139 12.72 2.52 -12.71
CA ASP A 139 13.33 1.47 -11.88
C ASP A 139 12.30 0.64 -11.10
N GLY A 140 11.06 1.12 -10.97
CA GLY A 140 10.04 0.41 -10.21
C GLY A 140 8.63 0.97 -10.32
N MET A 141 7.75 0.38 -9.53
CA MET A 141 6.34 0.76 -9.42
C MET A 141 6.15 1.53 -8.12
N LEU A 142 5.33 2.58 -8.17
CA LEU A 142 4.85 3.28 -6.98
C LEU A 142 3.38 2.94 -6.78
N PHE A 143 3.03 2.44 -5.60
CA PHE A 143 1.66 2.25 -5.16
C PHE A 143 1.36 3.28 -4.09
N ALA A 144 0.18 3.88 -4.12
CA ALA A 144 -0.24 4.83 -3.10
C ALA A 144 -1.72 4.68 -2.79
N VAL A 145 -2.07 4.89 -1.54
CA VAL A 145 -3.46 4.83 -1.06
C VAL A 145 -3.74 6.04 -0.19
N ASP A 146 -4.96 6.54 -0.26
CA ASP A 146 -5.42 7.57 0.67
C ASP A 146 -5.33 7.04 2.08
N THR A 147 -4.89 7.90 2.98
CA THR A 147 -4.88 7.58 4.41
C THR A 147 -5.73 8.57 5.15
N ASP A 148 -6.98 8.21 5.39
CA ASP A 148 -7.86 9.04 6.20
C ASP A 148 -7.23 9.26 7.60
N GLY A 149 -7.09 10.53 7.95
CA GLY A 149 -6.51 11.02 9.20
C GLY A 149 -7.49 10.92 10.37
N GLY A 150 -8.75 10.51 10.13
CA GLY A 150 -9.59 9.97 11.18
C GLY A 150 -11.09 9.99 10.92
N MET A 151 -11.73 8.83 11.16
CA MET A 151 -13.05 8.55 11.77
C MET A 151 -14.31 9.34 11.34
N ARG A 152 -14.23 10.26 10.37
CA ARG A 152 -15.35 11.15 10.02
C ARG A 152 -15.48 11.46 8.54
N ASN A 153 -14.65 10.88 7.67
CA ASN A 153 -14.83 11.08 6.24
C ASN A 153 -15.64 9.94 5.64
N ASN A 154 -16.89 10.22 5.29
CA ASN A 154 -17.71 9.34 4.44
C ASN A 154 -17.34 9.49 2.95
N ASP A 155 -16.50 10.47 2.62
CA ASP A 155 -15.98 10.70 1.27
C ASP A 155 -14.62 10.02 1.15
N LEU A 156 -14.49 9.08 0.22
CA LEU A 156 -13.26 8.34 0.02
C LEU A 156 -12.50 8.91 -1.17
N ASN A 157 -11.29 9.39 -0.89
CA ASN A 157 -10.43 9.90 -1.94
C ASN A 157 -9.73 8.78 -2.70
N VAL A 158 -9.51 9.01 -3.99
CA VAL A 158 -8.72 8.12 -4.85
C VAL A 158 -7.34 8.74 -5.04
N VAL A 159 -6.31 8.01 -4.60
CA VAL A 159 -4.92 8.40 -4.88
C VAL A 159 -4.47 7.80 -6.19
N SER A 160 -4.11 8.69 -7.12
CA SER A 160 -3.53 8.31 -8.39
C SER A 160 -2.07 8.75 -8.44
N VAL A 161 -1.26 7.93 -9.09
CA VAL A 161 0.16 8.21 -9.31
C VAL A 161 0.41 8.27 -10.81
N ARG A 162 1.51 8.89 -11.23
CA ARG A 162 2.06 8.70 -12.56
C ARG A 162 3.56 8.93 -12.55
N PRO A 163 4.35 8.17 -13.34
CA PRO A 163 5.71 8.58 -13.68
C PRO A 163 5.74 10.01 -14.24
N MET A 164 6.70 10.82 -13.80
CA MET A 164 6.95 12.14 -14.42
C MET A 164 7.57 11.99 -15.81
N GLU A 165 7.45 13.02 -16.65
CA GLU A 165 7.93 12.98 -18.03
C GLU A 165 9.46 12.90 -18.16
N ASP A 166 10.18 13.44 -17.17
CA ASP A 166 11.63 13.37 -17.03
C ASP A 166 12.12 12.10 -16.32
N TYR A 167 11.18 11.27 -15.87
CA TYR A 167 11.40 10.04 -15.12
C TYR A 167 12.03 10.19 -13.73
N GLU A 168 12.33 11.41 -13.25
CA GLU A 168 13.02 11.66 -11.97
C GLU A 168 12.19 11.25 -10.75
N GLY A 169 10.90 11.00 -10.92
CA GLY A 169 10.03 10.54 -9.84
C GLY A 169 8.59 10.37 -10.30
N TRP A 170 7.66 10.53 -9.36
CA TRP A 170 6.24 10.37 -9.59
C TRP A 170 5.48 11.64 -9.21
N GLN A 171 4.49 11.98 -10.02
CA GLN A 171 3.44 12.91 -9.58
C GLN A 171 2.34 12.10 -8.89
N ILE A 172 1.88 12.57 -7.74
CA ILE A 172 0.76 11.99 -7.00
C ILE A 172 -0.31 13.05 -6.83
N GLN A 173 -1.56 12.64 -7.00
CA GLN A 173 -2.72 13.49 -6.73
C GLN A 173 -3.82 12.71 -6.04
N VAL A 174 -4.52 13.43 -5.18
CA VAL A 174 -5.66 12.92 -4.43
C VAL A 174 -6.92 13.51 -5.07
N HIS A 175 -7.74 12.64 -5.62
CA HIS A 175 -8.98 12.99 -6.33
C HIS A 175 -10.16 12.69 -5.44
N GLU A 176 -11.18 13.55 -5.53
CA GLU A 176 -12.50 13.16 -5.07
C GLU A 176 -12.97 11.97 -5.93
N ASP A 177 -13.69 11.02 -5.33
CA ASP A 177 -14.26 9.91 -6.08
C ASP A 177 -15.53 10.30 -6.86
N PHE A 178 -15.96 11.56 -6.78
CA PHE A 178 -17.13 12.09 -7.45
C PHE A 178 -16.76 13.15 -8.51
N ASP A 179 -17.33 13.00 -9.72
CA ASP A 179 -17.24 13.87 -10.90
C ASP A 179 -16.05 13.64 -11.89
N PRO A 180 -16.32 13.17 -13.12
CA PRO A 180 -15.33 13.05 -14.21
C PRO A 180 -15.24 14.22 -15.19
N THR A 181 -16.12 15.20 -15.12
CA THR A 181 -16.09 16.35 -16.05
C THR A 181 -15.13 17.43 -15.58
N ARG A 182 -14.70 17.32 -14.33
CA ARG A 182 -13.72 18.18 -13.71
C ARG A 182 -12.61 17.26 -13.26
N PHE A 183 -11.39 17.61 -13.62
CA PHE A 183 -10.22 17.20 -12.86
C PHE A 183 -10.41 17.76 -11.44
N GLN A 184 -11.17 17.03 -10.62
CA GLN A 184 -11.58 17.48 -9.30
C GLN A 184 -10.67 16.84 -8.27
N LEU A 185 -9.71 17.66 -7.86
CA LEU A 185 -8.82 17.32 -6.78
C LEU A 185 -9.55 17.49 -5.45
N ALA A 186 -9.28 16.58 -4.51
CA ALA A 186 -9.70 16.74 -3.14
C ALA A 186 -9.07 18.01 -2.53
N PRO A 187 -9.70 18.62 -1.53
CA PRO A 187 -9.06 19.68 -0.75
C PRO A 187 -7.69 19.24 -0.24
N MET A 188 -6.67 20.10 -0.35
CA MET A 188 -5.30 19.74 0.05
C MET A 188 -5.18 19.32 1.53
N SER A 189 -6.07 19.78 2.41
CA SER A 189 -6.15 19.30 3.80
C SER A 189 -6.46 17.80 3.94
N GLN A 190 -6.95 17.17 2.88
CA GLN A 190 -7.24 15.74 2.81
C GLN A 190 -6.14 14.94 2.09
N TRP A 191 -5.04 15.59 1.65
CA TRP A 191 -3.98 14.93 0.90
C TRP A 191 -3.01 14.18 1.81
N MET A 192 -3.55 13.20 2.52
CA MET A 192 -2.79 12.25 3.33
C MET A 192 -2.74 10.93 2.59
N PHE A 193 -1.55 10.38 2.41
CA PHE A 193 -1.44 9.11 1.72
C PHE A 193 -0.28 8.28 2.26
N CYS A 194 -0.39 6.97 2.08
CA CYS A 194 0.68 6.02 2.25
C CYS A 194 1.17 5.62 0.87
N PHE A 195 2.50 5.49 0.69
CA PHE A 195 3.08 4.95 -0.53
C PHE A 195 4.00 3.76 -0.26
N VAL A 196 4.16 2.92 -1.28
CA VAL A 196 5.15 1.84 -1.36
C VAL A 196 5.80 1.87 -2.73
N PHE A 197 7.12 1.87 -2.77
CA PHE A 197 7.90 1.65 -3.97
C PHE A 197 8.42 0.22 -4.03
N VAL A 198 8.21 -0.42 -5.18
CA VAL A 198 8.68 -1.78 -5.47
C VAL A 198 9.59 -1.71 -6.70
N PRO A 199 10.91 -1.89 -6.52
CA PRO A 199 11.82 -1.91 -7.66
C PRO A 199 11.59 -3.16 -8.51
N TYR A 200 11.85 -3.05 -9.80
CA TYR A 200 11.79 -4.19 -10.72
C TYR A 200 12.97 -5.15 -10.55
N ASP A 201 14.11 -4.62 -10.13
CA ASP A 201 15.35 -5.36 -9.95
C ASP A 201 15.65 -5.57 -8.46
N GLY A 202 16.42 -6.61 -8.13
CA GLY A 202 16.78 -6.93 -6.74
C GLY A 202 15.67 -7.55 -5.90
N VAL A 203 14.47 -7.76 -6.45
CA VAL A 203 13.33 -8.39 -5.77
C VAL A 203 13.14 -9.83 -6.25
N ARG A 204 13.27 -10.81 -5.36
CA ARG A 204 12.95 -12.22 -5.66
C ARG A 204 11.46 -12.44 -5.62
N ASN A 205 10.99 -13.43 -6.38
CA ASN A 205 9.57 -13.81 -6.50
C ASN A 205 8.67 -12.65 -6.97
N LEU A 206 9.25 -11.66 -7.67
CA LEU A 206 8.50 -10.54 -8.20
C LEU A 206 7.75 -10.96 -9.47
N HIS A 207 6.43 -10.77 -9.44
CA HIS A 207 5.53 -10.95 -10.57
C HIS A 207 4.77 -9.64 -10.76
N ALA A 208 5.22 -8.82 -11.71
CA ALA A 208 4.78 -7.44 -11.79
C ALA A 208 4.80 -6.88 -13.22
N VAL A 209 3.89 -5.94 -13.51
CA VAL A 209 3.79 -5.31 -14.82
C VAL A 209 3.35 -3.85 -14.71
N HIS A 210 3.98 -2.98 -15.50
CA HIS A 210 3.45 -1.68 -15.86
C HIS A 210 2.78 -1.79 -17.22
N VAL A 211 1.46 -1.69 -17.24
CA VAL A 211 0.62 -1.90 -18.42
C VAL A 211 0.43 -0.58 -19.15
N ASN A 212 0.59 -0.59 -20.46
CA ASN A 212 0.10 0.47 -21.34
C ASN A 212 -1.41 0.27 -21.56
N GLY A 213 -2.23 1.20 -21.08
CA GLY A 213 -3.69 1.06 -21.10
C GLY A 213 -4.27 0.99 -22.50
N VAL A 214 -3.71 1.73 -23.45
CA VAL A 214 -4.24 1.83 -24.81
C VAL A 214 -4.00 0.54 -25.60
N THR A 215 -2.80 -0.03 -25.46
CA THR A 215 -2.37 -1.19 -26.26
C THR A 215 -2.53 -2.52 -25.53
N GLY A 216 -2.53 -2.50 -24.19
CA GLY A 216 -2.44 -3.70 -23.35
C GLY A 216 -1.04 -4.33 -23.29
N LEU A 217 -0.04 -3.72 -23.94
CA LEU A 217 1.33 -4.20 -23.90
C LEU A 217 2.02 -3.73 -22.62
N PRO A 218 2.99 -4.48 -22.08
CA PRO A 218 3.77 -4.03 -20.95
C PRO A 218 4.75 -2.92 -21.39
N HIS A 219 4.79 -1.82 -20.64
CA HIS A 219 5.95 -0.92 -20.63
C HIS A 219 7.16 -1.63 -20.01
N ARG A 220 6.91 -2.39 -18.93
CA ARG A 220 7.87 -3.28 -18.27
C ARG A 220 7.13 -4.43 -17.61
N ALA A 221 7.71 -5.63 -17.62
CA ALA A 221 7.18 -6.81 -16.93
C ALA A 221 8.32 -7.62 -16.30
N VAL A 222 8.06 -8.18 -15.12
CA VAL A 222 9.00 -9.03 -14.35
C VAL A 222 8.28 -10.27 -13.88
N GLY A 223 8.97 -11.42 -13.94
CA GLY A 223 8.42 -12.71 -13.53
C GLY A 223 7.43 -13.30 -14.53
N ALA A 224 6.67 -14.30 -14.08
CA ALA A 224 5.73 -15.09 -14.89
C ALA A 224 4.34 -14.43 -15.09
N ILE A 225 4.27 -13.10 -15.06
CA ILE A 225 3.03 -12.35 -15.30
C ILE A 225 2.81 -12.11 -16.79
N THR A 226 1.56 -12.24 -17.23
CA THR A 226 1.14 -11.86 -18.58
C THR A 226 -0.09 -10.97 -18.51
N VAL A 227 -0.17 -10.02 -19.44
CA VAL A 227 -1.30 -9.10 -19.60
C VAL A 227 -1.79 -9.13 -21.04
N GLN A 228 -3.11 -9.08 -21.21
CA GLN A 228 -3.76 -8.93 -22.51
C GLN A 228 -4.95 -8.00 -22.37
N ARG A 229 -4.97 -6.91 -23.15
CA ARG A 229 -6.18 -6.08 -23.25
C ARG A 229 -7.29 -6.84 -24.00
N ILE A 230 -8.46 -6.94 -23.39
CA ILE A 230 -9.64 -7.62 -23.94
C ILE A 230 -10.51 -6.62 -24.71
N SER A 231 -10.80 -5.50 -24.07
CA SER A 231 -11.57 -4.38 -24.60
C SER A 231 -11.11 -3.09 -23.91
N ARG A 232 -11.75 -1.96 -24.25
CA ARG A 232 -11.52 -0.71 -23.52
C ARG A 232 -11.68 -0.94 -22.02
N GLY A 233 -10.68 -0.52 -21.25
CA GLY A 233 -10.66 -0.59 -19.78
C GLY A 233 -10.75 -1.99 -19.17
N ARG A 234 -10.58 -3.08 -19.94
CA ARG A 234 -10.63 -4.46 -19.43
C ARG A 234 -9.40 -5.24 -19.86
N TYR A 235 -8.69 -5.81 -18.88
CA TYR A 235 -7.41 -6.47 -19.08
C TYR A 235 -7.41 -7.85 -18.41
N ARG A 236 -6.96 -8.86 -19.14
CA ARG A 236 -6.69 -10.19 -18.61
C ARG A 236 -5.30 -10.21 -18.01
N LEU A 237 -5.19 -10.58 -16.74
CA LEU A 237 -3.94 -10.82 -16.03
C LEU A 237 -3.83 -12.31 -15.70
N ARG A 238 -2.66 -12.91 -15.93
CA ARG A 238 -2.35 -14.29 -15.52
C ARG A 238 -0.96 -14.37 -14.92
N ILE A 239 -0.84 -15.11 -13.82
CA ILE A 239 0.44 -15.65 -13.35
C ILE A 239 0.43 -17.15 -13.64
N GLN A 240 1.46 -17.65 -14.30
CA GLN A 240 1.52 -19.07 -14.68
C GLN A 240 1.39 -19.98 -13.44
N GLY A 241 0.38 -20.86 -13.45
CA GLY A 241 0.17 -21.85 -12.40
C GLY A 241 -0.43 -21.29 -11.10
N LYS A 242 -0.92 -20.05 -11.08
CA LYS A 242 -1.57 -19.44 -9.91
C LYS A 242 -3.05 -19.16 -10.19
N GLY A 243 -3.86 -19.32 -9.17
CA GLY A 243 -5.29 -19.02 -9.14
C GLY A 243 -5.67 -18.11 -7.95
N PRO A 244 -6.97 -17.97 -7.66
CA PRO A 244 -7.49 -16.98 -6.70
C PRO A 244 -7.16 -17.30 -5.24
N LEU A 245 -6.69 -18.51 -4.95
CA LEU A 245 -6.30 -18.93 -3.59
C LEU A 245 -4.80 -18.78 -3.33
N ASP A 246 -3.99 -18.60 -4.38
CA ASP A 246 -2.53 -18.57 -4.28
C ASP A 246 -1.98 -17.19 -3.91
N GLY A 247 -2.78 -16.14 -4.04
CA GLY A 247 -2.34 -14.78 -3.81
C GLY A 247 -3.36 -13.75 -4.26
N VAL A 248 -2.94 -12.49 -4.27
CA VAL A 248 -3.77 -11.34 -4.63
C VAL A 248 -3.01 -10.38 -5.54
N PHE A 249 -3.73 -9.60 -6.32
CA PHE A 249 -3.12 -8.46 -7.01
C PHE A 249 -3.15 -7.23 -6.13
N VAL A 250 -2.18 -6.34 -6.33
CA VAL A 250 -2.18 -4.94 -5.89
C VAL A 250 -2.15 -4.11 -7.17
N LEU A 251 -3.14 -3.24 -7.35
CA LEU A 251 -3.33 -2.45 -8.56
C LEU A 251 -3.24 -0.95 -8.25
N GLN A 252 -2.65 -0.19 -9.18
CA GLN A 252 -2.53 1.26 -9.06
C GLN A 252 -2.70 1.93 -10.42
N CYS A 253 -3.61 2.89 -10.53
CA CYS A 253 -3.68 3.76 -11.70
C CYS A 253 -2.40 4.58 -11.81
N ALA A 254 -1.72 4.48 -12.95
CA ALA A 254 -0.43 5.09 -13.26
C ALA A 254 -0.53 6.11 -14.42
N ALA A 255 -1.75 6.45 -14.84
CA ALA A 255 -2.02 7.16 -16.09
C ALA A 255 -2.04 8.68 -15.94
N ARG A 256 -1.72 9.36 -17.04
CA ARG A 256 -1.94 10.80 -17.20
C ARG A 256 -3.42 11.08 -17.53
N HIS A 257 -3.94 12.17 -16.99
CA HIS A 257 -5.22 12.72 -17.39
C HIS A 257 -5.20 13.19 -18.85
N THR A 258 -6.29 12.99 -19.60
CA THR A 258 -6.31 13.26 -21.04
C THR A 258 -6.43 14.75 -21.39
N VAL A 259 -6.99 15.56 -20.47
CA VAL A 259 -7.26 16.99 -20.70
C VAL A 259 -6.50 17.93 -19.77
N ALA A 260 -5.70 17.40 -18.83
CA ALA A 260 -4.90 18.18 -17.90
C ALA A 260 -3.54 17.50 -17.67
N PRO A 261 -2.46 18.24 -17.36
CA PRO A 261 -1.15 17.65 -17.06
C PRO A 261 -1.10 17.11 -15.62
N GLY A 262 -2.05 16.23 -15.28
CA GLY A 262 -2.15 15.56 -13.98
C GLY A 262 -2.35 14.05 -14.12
N THR A 263 -2.66 13.38 -13.01
CA THR A 263 -2.98 11.94 -12.97
C THR A 263 -4.44 11.72 -13.31
N LEU A 264 -4.76 10.54 -13.86
CA LEU A 264 -6.13 10.15 -14.14
C LEU A 264 -6.87 9.74 -12.86
N ASN A 265 -8.12 10.18 -12.67
CA ASN A 265 -8.99 9.82 -11.53
C ASN A 265 -9.72 8.47 -11.73
N ALA A 266 -9.09 7.52 -12.40
CA ALA A 266 -9.65 6.20 -12.60
C ALA A 266 -9.40 5.31 -11.37
N PHE A 267 -10.40 4.52 -11.00
CA PHE A 267 -10.28 3.44 -10.03
C PHE A 267 -10.19 2.11 -10.75
N ILE A 268 -9.48 1.16 -10.13
CA ILE A 268 -9.16 -0.13 -10.71
C ILE A 268 -9.56 -1.24 -9.75
N SER A 269 -10.31 -2.21 -10.26
CA SER A 269 -10.67 -3.45 -9.56
C SER A 269 -10.19 -4.65 -10.36
N TYR A 270 -10.20 -5.84 -9.75
CA TYR A 270 -10.06 -7.08 -10.49
C TYR A 270 -10.96 -8.17 -9.95
N GLU A 271 -11.21 -9.21 -10.73
CA GLU A 271 -11.95 -10.40 -10.28
C GLU A 271 -11.43 -11.66 -10.97
N TRP A 272 -11.48 -12.79 -10.27
CA TRP A 272 -11.14 -14.07 -10.87
C TRP A 272 -12.21 -14.52 -11.86
N ASN A 273 -11.77 -14.93 -13.05
CA ASN A 273 -12.62 -15.54 -14.07
C ASN A 273 -12.25 -17.02 -14.21
N GLU A 274 -13.16 -17.89 -13.76
CA GLU A 274 -12.97 -19.35 -13.79
C GLU A 274 -12.87 -19.90 -15.21
N HIS A 275 -13.66 -19.38 -16.15
CA HIS A 275 -13.69 -19.85 -17.54
C HIS A 275 -12.32 -19.73 -18.23
N ASP A 276 -11.64 -18.60 -18.01
CA ASP A 276 -10.36 -18.30 -18.62
C ASP A 276 -9.17 -18.59 -17.69
N SER A 277 -9.41 -19.04 -16.46
CA SER A 277 -8.39 -19.19 -15.42
C SER A 277 -7.47 -17.97 -15.35
N SER A 278 -8.07 -16.80 -15.20
CA SER A 278 -7.36 -15.51 -15.23
C SER A 278 -8.07 -14.48 -14.38
N PHE A 279 -7.35 -13.45 -13.98
CA PHE A 279 -7.94 -12.29 -13.33
C PHE A 279 -8.30 -11.25 -14.39
N ILE A 280 -9.49 -10.67 -14.29
CA ILE A 280 -9.95 -9.59 -15.15
C ILE A 280 -9.83 -8.30 -14.35
N ALA A 281 -8.89 -7.44 -14.72
CA ALA A 281 -8.79 -6.09 -14.20
C ALA A 281 -9.69 -5.15 -15.00
N GLU A 282 -10.46 -4.32 -14.29
CA GLU A 282 -11.31 -3.28 -14.88
C GLU A 282 -10.88 -1.91 -14.40
N VAL A 283 -10.65 -1.01 -15.36
CA VAL A 283 -10.36 0.40 -15.13
C VAL A 283 -11.60 1.19 -15.48
N ARG A 284 -12.14 1.91 -14.48
CA ARG A 284 -13.38 2.68 -14.61
C ARG A 284 -13.20 4.06 -14.00
N HIS A 285 -14.12 4.93 -14.37
CA HIS A 285 -14.28 6.26 -13.78
C HIS A 285 -15.77 6.50 -13.59
N VAL A 286 -16.12 7.39 -12.67
CA VAL A 286 -17.50 7.85 -12.53
C VAL A 286 -17.87 8.66 -13.78
N SER A 287 -19.11 8.61 -14.25
CA SER A 287 -19.66 9.41 -15.35
C SER A 287 -20.50 10.55 -14.78
N ALA A 288 -20.49 11.74 -15.40
CA ALA A 288 -21.34 12.87 -15.00
C ALA A 288 -22.72 12.85 -15.67
N VAL A 289 -23.05 11.77 -16.38
CA VAL A 289 -24.32 11.69 -17.12
C VAL A 289 -25.48 11.71 -16.13
N PRO A 290 -26.45 12.65 -16.25
CA PRO A 290 -27.64 12.68 -15.41
C PRO A 290 -28.47 11.41 -15.59
N GLU A 291 -29.08 10.93 -14.50
CA GLU A 291 -30.03 9.80 -14.47
C GLU A 291 -31.13 9.89 -15.55
N PRO A 292 -31.66 8.74 -16.06
CA PRO A 292 -31.32 7.36 -15.68
C PRO A 292 -30.23 6.75 -16.58
N VAL A 293 -29.20 6.18 -15.97
CA VAL A 293 -28.06 5.57 -16.67
C VAL A 293 -27.79 4.16 -16.16
N THR A 294 -27.45 3.24 -17.06
CA THR A 294 -27.03 1.89 -16.67
C THR A 294 -25.71 1.96 -15.88
N ALA A 295 -25.34 0.88 -15.20
CA ALA A 295 -24.05 0.82 -14.49
C ALA A 295 -22.85 1.12 -15.41
N ASP A 296 -22.89 0.67 -16.66
CA ASP A 296 -21.85 0.95 -17.64
C ASP A 296 -21.88 2.40 -18.16
N ASP A 297 -23.05 3.05 -18.16
CA ASP A 297 -23.13 4.47 -18.50
C ASP A 297 -22.67 5.37 -17.34
N ARG A 298 -22.94 4.94 -16.10
CA ARG A 298 -22.49 5.60 -14.87
C ARG A 298 -21.01 5.35 -14.57
N PHE A 299 -20.48 4.20 -14.93
CA PHE A 299 -19.09 3.81 -14.68
C PHE A 299 -18.40 3.29 -15.93
N PRO A 300 -18.29 4.11 -16.99
CA PRO A 300 -17.80 3.64 -18.27
C PRO A 300 -16.34 3.16 -18.17
N PRO A 301 -16.01 2.04 -18.84
CA PRO A 301 -14.64 1.56 -18.87
C PRO A 301 -13.73 2.57 -19.61
N SER A 302 -12.52 2.76 -19.08
CA SER A 302 -11.52 3.65 -19.67
C SER A 302 -10.18 2.97 -19.78
N ASP A 303 -9.45 3.23 -20.87
CA ASP A 303 -8.07 2.80 -20.96
C ASP A 303 -7.21 3.70 -20.07
N ALA A 304 -6.34 3.10 -19.26
CA ALA A 304 -5.37 3.80 -18.43
C ALA A 304 -4.12 2.95 -18.26
N ASP A 305 -2.96 3.57 -18.23
CA ASP A 305 -1.75 2.91 -17.76
C ASP A 305 -1.88 2.58 -16.27
N PHE A 306 -1.41 1.40 -15.86
CA PHE A 306 -1.50 0.96 -14.46
C PHE A 306 -0.37 0.01 -14.08
N PHE A 307 -0.07 -0.04 -12.79
CA PHE A 307 0.80 -1.05 -12.20
C PHE A 307 -0.03 -2.21 -11.67
N ALA A 308 0.46 -3.42 -11.87
CA ALA A 308 -0.06 -4.63 -11.23
C ALA A 308 1.10 -5.42 -10.61
N LEU A 309 0.95 -5.75 -9.33
CA LEU A 309 1.87 -6.58 -8.56
C LEU A 309 1.11 -7.78 -7.99
N TRP A 310 1.62 -8.98 -8.21
CA TRP A 310 1.11 -10.19 -7.55
C TRP A 310 1.80 -10.41 -6.22
N MET A 311 1.00 -10.53 -5.16
CA MET A 311 1.41 -10.87 -3.81
C MET A 311 1.05 -12.32 -3.55
N ASP A 312 2.04 -13.19 -3.71
CA ASP A 312 1.88 -14.63 -3.46
C ASP A 312 1.77 -14.92 -1.95
N HIS A 313 0.82 -15.78 -1.57
CA HIS A 313 0.62 -16.17 -0.17
C HIS A 313 1.75 -17.06 0.37
N HIS A 314 2.44 -17.79 -0.50
CA HIS A 314 3.51 -18.72 -0.11
C HIS A 314 4.90 -18.15 -0.36
N ASP A 315 5.09 -17.52 -1.53
CA ASP A 315 6.37 -17.00 -2.00
C ASP A 315 6.28 -15.49 -2.31
N PRO A 316 6.01 -14.61 -1.32
CA PRO A 316 5.81 -13.19 -1.57
C PRO A 316 7.07 -12.53 -2.13
N PRO A 317 6.94 -11.35 -2.78
CA PRO A 317 8.08 -10.55 -3.20
C PRO A 317 9.01 -10.23 -2.02
N ILE A 318 10.30 -10.52 -2.16
CA ILE A 318 11.31 -10.27 -1.13
C ILE A 318 12.45 -9.46 -1.76
N LEU A 319 12.67 -8.25 -1.24
CA LEU A 319 13.88 -7.50 -1.56
C LEU A 319 15.09 -8.28 -1.08
N THR A 320 15.92 -8.70 -2.03
CA THR A 320 17.27 -9.14 -1.72
C THR A 320 17.97 -7.89 -1.28
N ALA A 321 18.45 -7.83 -0.02
CA ALA A 321 19.25 -6.70 0.43
C ALA A 321 20.35 -6.48 -0.62
N VAL A 322 20.26 -5.39 -1.38
CA VAL A 322 21.45 -4.83 -2.01
C VAL A 322 22.38 -4.66 -0.83
N THR A 323 23.48 -5.40 -0.85
CA THR A 323 24.51 -5.31 0.16
C THR A 323 25.14 -3.94 -0.07
N VAL A 324 24.44 -2.87 0.36
CA VAL A 324 25.06 -1.56 0.55
C VAL A 324 26.13 -1.87 1.56
N ALA A 325 27.37 -1.83 1.07
CA ALA A 325 28.51 -2.42 1.71
C ALA A 325 28.49 -2.00 3.18
N LYS A 326 28.49 -3.01 4.05
CA LYS A 326 28.72 -2.92 5.49
C LYS A 326 30.07 -2.24 5.82
N GLU A 327 30.81 -1.78 4.82
CA GLU A 327 32.08 -1.07 4.90
C GLU A 327 31.93 0.39 5.34
N GLU A 328 30.83 1.09 5.03
CA GLU A 328 30.66 2.48 5.54
C GLU A 328 30.35 2.53 7.05
N LEU A 329 29.73 1.48 7.60
CA LEU A 329 29.51 1.33 9.04
C LEU A 329 30.73 0.74 9.78
N ALA A 330 31.62 0.03 9.08
CA ALA A 330 32.89 -0.44 9.65
C ALA A 330 33.95 0.67 9.74
N MET A 331 33.88 1.69 8.86
CA MET A 331 34.77 2.85 8.86
C MET A 331 34.55 3.84 10.01
N LEU A 332 33.40 3.75 10.71
CA LEU A 332 33.10 4.55 11.90
C LEU A 332 33.36 3.81 13.23
N GLY A 333 33.79 2.54 13.19
CA GLY A 333 33.77 1.62 14.34
C GLY A 333 35.12 1.20 14.92
N THR A 334 36.25 1.83 14.58
CA THR A 334 37.58 1.48 15.13
C THR A 334 38.21 2.60 15.97
N GLY A 335 37.40 3.24 16.83
CA GLY A 335 37.89 4.00 17.97
C GLY A 335 38.04 3.11 19.21
N SER A 336 39.09 2.30 19.26
CA SER A 336 39.40 1.45 20.42
C SER A 336 39.76 2.31 21.64
N ALA A 337 38.82 2.48 22.58
CA ALA A 337 39.11 2.95 23.92
C ALA A 337 39.24 1.74 24.87
N SER A 338 40.49 1.36 25.16
CA SER A 338 40.83 0.41 26.23
C SER A 338 40.51 1.03 27.58
N PHE A 339 39.58 0.46 28.33
CA PHE A 339 39.41 0.75 29.76
C PHE A 339 40.11 -0.32 30.60
N ALA A 340 41.21 0.06 31.25
CA ALA A 340 41.77 -0.67 32.37
C ALA A 340 40.96 -0.37 33.65
N PRO A 341 40.74 -1.34 34.56
CA PRO A 341 40.05 -1.05 35.81
C PRO A 341 41.05 -0.48 36.82
N ALA A 342 40.85 0.77 37.23
CA ALA A 342 41.54 1.33 38.39
C ALA A 342 40.64 1.16 39.62
N VAL A 343 41.11 0.31 40.54
CA VAL A 343 40.67 0.21 41.93
C VAL A 343 41.12 1.48 42.67
N GLY A 344 40.23 2.15 43.39
CA GLY A 344 40.57 3.30 44.22
C GLY A 344 39.39 3.80 45.04
N ASN A 345 39.42 3.48 46.33
CA ASN A 345 38.41 3.77 47.34
C ASN A 345 38.54 5.21 47.91
N SER A 346 37.46 5.66 48.56
CA SER A 346 37.33 6.67 49.63
C SER A 346 36.84 8.09 49.29
N GLY A 347 35.65 8.42 49.82
CA GLY A 347 35.53 9.48 50.84
C GLY A 347 34.73 10.75 50.50
N GLY A 348 33.49 10.83 51.02
CA GLY A 348 33.06 11.94 51.90
C GLY A 348 32.37 13.19 51.31
N SER A 349 31.18 13.48 51.86
CA SER A 349 30.42 14.77 51.94
C SER A 349 30.00 15.46 50.64
N SER A 350 28.99 16.32 50.58
CA SER A 350 27.66 16.53 51.18
C SER A 350 27.06 17.70 50.39
N GLU A 351 25.73 17.87 50.45
CA GLU A 351 24.96 19.06 50.06
C GLU A 351 24.41 19.18 48.62
N SER A 352 23.08 19.01 48.58
CA SER A 352 22.05 19.89 47.98
C SER A 352 22.15 20.36 46.53
N GLY A 353 21.06 20.12 45.80
CA GLY A 353 20.66 20.91 44.64
C GLY A 353 20.01 20.06 43.56
N GLY A 354 18.69 19.95 43.59
CA GLY A 354 17.93 19.15 42.63
C GLY A 354 18.04 19.69 41.20
N HIS A 355 18.57 18.86 40.30
CA HIS A 355 18.31 18.88 38.86
C HIS A 355 18.58 17.48 38.29
N LEU A 356 17.53 16.79 37.88
CA LEU A 356 17.54 15.65 36.94
C LEU A 356 16.24 15.80 36.13
N GLY A 357 16.22 16.00 34.80
CA GLY A 357 17.23 15.63 33.82
C GLY A 357 17.15 14.13 33.54
N PHE A 358 16.01 13.65 33.04
CA PHE A 358 15.88 12.25 32.63
C PHE A 358 16.32 12.12 31.17
N ILE A 359 17.60 11.80 30.99
CA ILE A 359 18.12 11.14 29.78
C ILE A 359 17.90 9.64 30.01
N GLY A 360 17.03 9.04 29.22
CA GLY A 360 16.73 7.61 29.26
C GLY A 360 16.69 7.03 27.84
N GLY A 361 17.85 7.03 27.17
CA GLY A 361 18.06 6.18 26.00
C GLY A 361 18.78 4.92 26.42
N LEU A 362 18.14 3.76 26.24
CA LEU A 362 18.78 2.45 26.00
C LEU A 362 17.72 1.35 25.84
N PHE A 363 18.04 0.40 24.97
CA PHE A 363 17.31 -0.84 24.60
C PHE A 363 16.31 -0.77 23.42
N ALA A 364 16.81 -0.49 22.21
CA ALA A 364 16.17 -0.88 20.95
C ALA A 364 16.76 -2.14 20.30
N GLY A 365 17.70 -2.84 20.97
CA GLY A 365 18.45 -3.97 20.39
C GLY A 365 17.89 -5.37 20.61
N VAL A 366 16.88 -5.55 21.48
CA VAL A 366 16.40 -6.89 21.88
C VAL A 366 14.96 -7.17 21.40
N VAL A 367 14.18 -6.14 21.08
CA VAL A 367 12.76 -6.31 20.72
C VAL A 367 12.59 -6.99 19.35
N GLY A 368 13.44 -6.69 18.36
CA GLY A 368 13.35 -7.29 17.02
C GLY A 368 13.59 -8.81 16.99
N THR A 369 14.50 -9.32 17.83
CA THR A 369 14.81 -10.76 17.87
C THR A 369 13.73 -11.56 18.61
N VAL A 370 13.10 -10.96 19.63
CA VAL A 370 12.02 -11.61 20.38
C VAL A 370 10.74 -11.69 19.54
N SER A 371 10.40 -10.67 18.76
CA SER A 371 9.21 -10.69 17.89
C SER A 371 9.31 -11.74 16.78
N ALA A 372 10.47 -11.89 16.15
CA ALA A 372 10.72 -12.94 15.15
C ALA A 372 10.69 -14.35 15.77
N PHE A 373 11.22 -14.52 16.98
CA PHE A 373 11.18 -15.80 17.70
C PHE A 373 9.76 -16.18 18.15
N MET A 374 8.97 -15.22 18.64
CA MET A 374 7.56 -15.42 19.04
C MET A 374 6.67 -15.81 17.86
N LEU A 375 6.83 -15.17 16.69
CA LEU A 375 6.12 -15.53 15.46
C LEU A 375 6.46 -16.95 14.98
N THR A 376 7.73 -17.35 15.08
CA THR A 376 8.18 -18.70 14.70
C THR A 376 7.67 -19.78 15.67
N GLN A 377 7.60 -19.47 16.98
CA GLN A 377 7.05 -20.36 18.02
C GLN A 377 5.52 -20.53 17.89
N ALA A 378 4.79 -19.44 17.62
CA ALA A 378 3.34 -19.50 17.40
C ALA A 378 2.97 -20.30 16.14
N TRP A 379 3.78 -20.19 15.08
CA TRP A 379 3.61 -20.98 13.86
C TRP A 379 3.87 -22.48 14.08
N ARG A 380 4.93 -22.85 14.83
CA ARG A 380 5.21 -24.28 15.16
C ARG A 380 4.11 -24.92 16.00
N ARG A 381 3.59 -24.23 17.02
CA ARG A 381 2.50 -24.76 17.87
C ARG A 381 1.20 -24.99 17.08
N ARG A 382 0.95 -24.22 16.02
CA ARG A 382 -0.22 -24.39 15.15
C ARG A 382 -0.10 -25.60 14.22
N HIS A 383 1.11 -25.99 13.83
CA HIS A 383 1.35 -27.20 13.02
C HIS A 383 1.34 -28.48 13.85
N GLU A 384 1.79 -28.44 15.10
CA GLU A 384 1.72 -29.59 16.01
C GLU A 384 0.27 -29.90 16.45
N ALA A 385 -0.59 -28.88 16.58
CA ALA A 385 -2.01 -29.07 16.92
C ALA A 385 -2.88 -29.65 15.77
N ARG A 386 -2.42 -29.58 14.51
CA ARG A 386 -3.15 -30.12 13.34
C ARG A 386 -2.85 -31.59 13.05
N GLY A 387 -1.89 -32.20 13.74
CA GLY A 387 -1.57 -33.63 13.60
C GLY A 387 -2.45 -34.59 14.40
N ALA A 388 -3.39 -34.09 15.22
CA ALA A 388 -4.07 -34.89 16.25
C ALA A 388 -5.57 -35.17 16.01
N TYR A 389 -6.17 -34.71 14.91
CA TYR A 389 -7.58 -35.00 14.59
C TYR A 389 -7.71 -35.70 13.24
N GLY A 390 -7.54 -37.03 13.25
CA GLY A 390 -8.01 -37.90 12.17
C GLY A 390 -9.52 -38.14 12.34
N PHE A 391 -10.32 -37.58 11.44
CA PHE A 391 -11.73 -37.95 11.29
C PHE A 391 -11.88 -38.71 9.97
N SER A 392 -12.23 -39.99 10.08
CA SER A 392 -12.58 -40.89 8.98
C SER A 392 -14.06 -40.72 8.66
N ILE A 393 -14.42 -40.42 7.41
CA ILE A 393 -15.78 -40.61 6.91
C ILE A 393 -15.71 -41.74 5.88
N SER A 394 -16.26 -42.89 6.28
CA SER A 394 -16.53 -44.02 5.42
C SER A 394 -17.73 -43.74 4.53
N SER A 395 -17.58 -44.09 3.26
CA SER A 395 -18.61 -44.19 2.22
C SER A 395 -19.85 -44.97 2.66
N MET A 396 -21.03 -44.46 2.35
CA MET A 396 -22.20 -45.29 2.05
C MET A 396 -22.79 -44.86 0.70
N ASP A 397 -22.67 -45.80 -0.23
CA ASP A 397 -23.46 -45.95 -1.45
C ASP A 397 -24.94 -46.26 -1.11
N GLU A 398 -25.81 -45.89 -2.04
CA GLU A 398 -27.21 -46.30 -2.31
C GLU A 398 -28.02 -45.02 -2.61
N GLY A 399 -28.74 -44.83 -3.72
CA GLY A 399 -29.14 -45.66 -4.83
C GLY A 399 -30.21 -44.88 -5.61
N LEU A 400 -30.30 -45.12 -6.91
CA LEU A 400 -31.10 -44.46 -7.94
C LEU A 400 -32.62 -44.25 -7.64
N ALA A 401 -33.12 -43.02 -7.90
CA ALA A 401 -34.28 -42.53 -8.72
C ALA A 401 -35.64 -43.31 -8.79
N PRO A 402 -36.76 -42.78 -9.38
CA PRO A 402 -37.17 -41.39 -9.70
C PRO A 402 -38.63 -41.03 -9.27
N LEU A 403 -38.97 -39.73 -9.29
CA LEU A 403 -40.12 -39.13 -9.99
C LEU A 403 -39.97 -37.61 -10.11
#